data_AF-A0A0E3JPS5-F1
#
_entry.id   AF-A0A0E3JPS5-F1
#
_cell.length_a   1.000
_cell.length_b   1.000
_cell.length_c   1.000
_cell.angle_alpha   90.00
_cell.angle_beta   90.00
_cell.angle_gamma   90.00
#
_symmetry.space_group_name_H-M   'P 1'
#
loop_
_entity.id
_entity.type
_entity.pdbx_description
1 polymer ?
#
loop_
_entity_poly.entity_id
_entity_poly.type
_entity_poly.pdbx_seq_one_letter_code
_entity_poly.pdbx_strand_id
1 'polypeptide(L)'
;MDKNLKDTIKAAKNLQREGLIYLNDNVDLEVEPNYQILIMIINNLKKLMDREKYELVKNDEEKLIHELALLNFNENDLINDDDVEFMENMTREYIDISNPILNRGDYLFCPILYKLFEIYEKASLQIKEGKFKNIMF
;
A
#
# COMPACT_ATOMS: atom_id res chain seq x y z
N MET A 1 -22.96 -14.00 -22.72
CA MET A 1 -22.18 -13.12 -21.82
C MET A 1 -20.75 -13.18 -22.29
N ASP A 2 -20.14 -12.02 -22.54
CA ASP A 2 -18.73 -11.92 -22.95
C ASP A 2 -17.83 -12.68 -21.95
N LYS A 3 -16.85 -13.43 -22.44
CA LYS A 3 -15.91 -14.19 -21.60
C LYS A 3 -15.14 -13.26 -20.67
N ASN A 4 -14.71 -12.11 -21.18
CA ASN A 4 -13.97 -11.12 -20.40
C ASN A 4 -14.84 -10.54 -19.28
N LEU A 5 -16.11 -10.22 -19.58
CA LEU A 5 -17.06 -9.75 -18.56
C LEU A 5 -17.28 -10.79 -17.46
N LYS A 6 -17.39 -12.07 -17.83
CA LYS A 6 -17.53 -13.17 -16.86
C LYS A 6 -16.31 -13.30 -15.95
N ASP A 7 -15.12 -13.20 -16.52
CA ASP A 7 -13.86 -13.33 -15.79
C ASP A 7 -13.64 -12.13 -14.84
N THR A 8 -13.95 -10.90 -15.28
CA THR A 8 -13.91 -9.71 -14.43
C THR A 8 -14.88 -9.80 -13.25
N ILE A 9 -16.14 -10.22 -13.48
CA ILE A 9 -17.11 -10.41 -12.39
C ILE A 9 -16.62 -11.46 -11.39
N LYS A 10 -16.00 -12.53 -11.89
CA LYS A 10 -15.43 -13.58 -11.03
C LYS A 10 -14.28 -13.05 -10.18
N ALA A 11 -13.37 -12.27 -10.77
CA ALA A 11 -12.28 -11.64 -10.07
C ALA A 11 -12.77 -10.69 -8.97
N ALA A 12 -13.70 -9.78 -9.29
CA ALA A 12 -14.27 -8.84 -8.32
C ALA A 12 -14.97 -9.55 -7.14
N LYS A 13 -15.75 -10.61 -7.42
CA LYS A 13 -16.38 -11.42 -6.37
C LYS A 13 -15.36 -12.16 -5.51
N ASN A 14 -14.24 -12.59 -6.07
CA ASN A 14 -13.16 -13.19 -5.29
C ASN A 14 -12.53 -12.14 -4.36
N LEU A 15 -12.18 -10.96 -4.87
CA LEU A 15 -11.64 -9.86 -4.06
C LEU A 15 -12.59 -9.45 -2.92
N GLN A 16 -13.90 -9.42 -3.18
CA GLN A 16 -14.91 -9.14 -2.17
C GLN A 16 -14.96 -10.22 -1.08
N ARG A 17 -14.85 -11.51 -1.44
CA ARG A 17 -14.83 -12.63 -0.49
C ARG A 17 -13.59 -12.62 0.40
N GLU A 18 -12.45 -12.25 -0.17
CA GLU A 18 -11.20 -12.03 0.57
C GLU A 18 -11.23 -10.75 1.42
N GLY A 19 -12.30 -9.94 1.32
CA GLY A 19 -12.45 -8.71 2.08
C GLY A 19 -11.51 -7.59 1.63
N LEU A 20 -10.99 -7.65 0.40
CA LEU A 20 -10.09 -6.64 -0.17
C LEU A 20 -10.86 -5.44 -0.73
N ILE A 21 -12.07 -5.70 -1.23
CA ILE A 21 -12.97 -4.67 -1.76
C ILE A 21 -14.40 -4.86 -1.25
N TYR A 22 -15.14 -3.78 -1.20
CA TYR A 22 -16.58 -3.77 -1.01
C TYR A 22 -17.23 -3.44 -2.35
N LEU A 23 -18.20 -4.25 -2.75
CA LEU A 23 -19.04 -4.01 -3.92
C LEU A 23 -20.41 -3.59 -3.40
N ASN A 24 -20.85 -2.38 -3.75
CA ASN A 24 -22.18 -1.92 -3.42
C ASN A 24 -23.21 -2.62 -4.35
N ASP A 25 -24.33 -3.08 -3.79
CA ASP A 25 -25.40 -3.77 -4.53
C ASP A 25 -26.26 -2.80 -5.39
N ASN A 26 -25.86 -1.54 -5.50
CA ASN A 26 -26.51 -0.52 -6.32
C ASN A 26 -26.25 -0.74 -7.83
N VAL A 27 -27.14 -0.18 -8.67
CA VAL A 27 -27.10 -0.29 -10.14
C VAL A 27 -25.77 0.20 -10.73
N ASP A 28 -25.12 1.14 -10.06
CA ASP A 28 -23.87 1.76 -10.51
C ASP A 28 -22.59 1.00 -10.11
N LEU A 29 -22.69 -0.14 -9.40
CA LEU A 29 -21.56 -1.01 -9.03
C LEU A 29 -20.34 -0.21 -8.51
N GLU A 30 -20.53 0.50 -7.39
CA GLU A 30 -19.42 1.19 -6.73
C GLU A 30 -18.51 0.19 -6.03
N VAL A 31 -17.20 0.34 -6.26
CA VAL A 31 -16.15 -0.48 -5.63
C VAL A 31 -15.36 0.39 -4.68
N GLU A 32 -15.23 -0.06 -3.44
CA GLU A 32 -14.37 0.58 -2.44
C GLU A 32 -13.27 -0.37 -1.98
N PRO A 33 -12.00 0.06 -1.91
CA PRO A 33 -10.95 -0.76 -1.32
C PRO A 33 -11.12 -0.83 0.20
N ASN A 34 -10.64 -1.91 0.81
CA ASN A 34 -10.57 -2.01 2.26
C ASN A 34 -9.43 -1.14 2.82
N TYR A 35 -9.77 0.03 3.34
CA TYR A 35 -8.77 0.97 3.86
C TYR A 35 -8.08 0.45 5.13
N GLN A 36 -8.65 -0.52 5.84
CA GLN A 36 -7.97 -1.16 6.98
C GLN A 36 -6.74 -1.93 6.51
N ILE A 37 -6.83 -2.64 5.37
CA ILE A 37 -5.71 -3.38 4.78
C ILE A 37 -4.65 -2.40 4.26
N LEU A 38 -5.07 -1.29 3.66
CA LEU A 38 -4.14 -0.26 3.20
C LEU A 38 -3.31 0.31 4.36
N ILE A 39 -3.95 0.57 5.51
CA ILE A 39 -3.26 0.99 6.75
C ILE A 39 -2.25 -0.07 7.20
N MET A 40 -2.62 -1.36 7.16
CA MET A 40 -1.69 -2.46 7.50
C MET A 40 -0.44 -2.40 6.63
N ILE A 41 -0.62 -2.28 5.32
CA ILE A 41 0.49 -2.23 4.36
C ILE A 41 1.38 -1.03 4.67
N ILE A 42 0.82 0.19 4.75
CA ILE A 42 1.58 1.42 4.99
C ILE A 42 2.34 1.37 6.32
N ASN A 43 1.72 0.86 7.38
CA ASN A 43 2.37 0.75 8.68
C ASN A 43 3.53 -0.24 8.68
N ASN A 44 3.41 -1.34 7.90
CA ASN A 44 4.41 -2.39 7.80
C ASN A 44 5.49 -2.15 6.74
N LEU A 45 5.40 -1.07 5.94
CA LEU A 45 6.47 -0.70 5.00
C LEU A 45 7.81 -0.56 5.75
N LYS A 46 8.86 -1.21 5.24
CA LYS A 46 10.22 -1.01 5.72
C LYS A 46 10.68 0.39 5.32
N LYS A 47 11.08 1.15 6.34
CA LYS A 47 11.32 2.60 6.28
C LYS A 47 12.74 2.99 6.67
N LEU A 48 13.61 2.01 6.91
CA LEU A 48 14.99 2.23 7.33
C LEU A 48 15.91 1.83 6.20
N MET A 49 16.75 2.76 5.77
CA MET A 49 17.80 2.52 4.79
C MET A 49 19.16 2.82 5.40
N ASP A 50 20.11 1.93 5.18
CA ASP A 50 21.50 2.15 5.54
C ASP A 50 22.04 3.46 4.93
N ARG A 51 22.89 4.17 5.69
CA ARG A 51 23.44 5.45 5.26
C ARG A 51 24.26 5.37 3.98
N GLU A 52 25.12 4.36 3.83
CA GLU A 52 25.94 4.22 2.64
C GLU A 52 25.05 3.98 1.42
N LYS A 53 24.04 3.12 1.57
CA LYS A 53 23.05 2.87 0.52
C LYS A 53 22.29 4.14 0.13
N TYR A 54 21.81 4.92 1.10
CA TYR A 54 21.11 6.18 0.86
C TYR A 54 21.99 7.20 0.12
N GLU A 55 23.22 7.40 0.57
CA GLU A 55 24.14 8.39 -0.02
C GLU A 55 24.42 8.12 -1.51
N LEU A 56 24.33 6.85 -1.94
CA LEU A 56 24.49 6.45 -3.35
C LEU A 56 23.29 6.79 -4.23
N VAL A 57 22.09 6.97 -3.66
CA VAL A 57 20.83 7.11 -4.42
C VAL A 57 20.05 8.39 -4.10
N LYS A 58 20.44 9.15 -3.08
CA LYS A 58 19.70 10.35 -2.60
C LYS A 58 19.41 11.44 -3.64
N ASN A 59 20.14 11.46 -4.75
CA ASN A 59 19.98 12.46 -5.81
C ASN A 59 19.16 11.93 -7.00
N ASP A 60 18.67 10.69 -6.94
CA ASP A 60 17.87 10.03 -7.95
C ASP A 60 16.60 9.50 -7.30
N GLU A 61 15.50 10.23 -7.49
CA GLU A 61 14.22 9.97 -6.83
C GLU A 61 13.65 8.59 -7.18
N GLU A 62 13.64 8.23 -8.46
CA GLU A 62 13.11 6.94 -8.91
C GLU A 62 13.96 5.79 -8.38
N LYS A 63 15.29 5.95 -8.39
CA LYS A 63 16.18 4.95 -7.80
C LYS A 63 15.99 4.83 -6.29
N LEU A 64 15.80 5.93 -5.57
CA LEU A 64 15.52 5.91 -4.13
C LEU A 64 14.19 5.20 -3.84
N ILE A 65 13.14 5.49 -4.59
CA ILE A 65 11.82 4.83 -4.47
C ILE A 65 11.96 3.33 -4.73
N HIS A 66 12.63 2.93 -5.80
CA HIS A 66 12.88 1.53 -6.13
C HIS A 66 13.64 0.82 -5.00
N GLU A 67 14.71 1.42 -4.49
CA GLU A 67 15.51 0.83 -3.42
C GLU A 67 14.72 0.72 -2.11
N LEU A 68 13.84 1.68 -1.81
CA LEU A 68 12.92 1.62 -0.67
C LEU A 68 11.85 0.52 -0.86
N ALA A 69 11.32 0.35 -2.07
CA ALA A 69 10.38 -0.72 -2.39
C ALA A 69 11.03 -2.09 -2.16
N LEU A 70 12.24 -2.29 -2.67
CA LEU A 70 13.00 -3.54 -2.53
C LEU A 70 13.29 -3.94 -1.08
N LEU A 71 13.40 -2.98 -0.15
CA LEU A 71 13.59 -3.29 1.27
C LEU A 71 12.47 -4.18 1.83
N ASN A 72 11.26 -4.11 1.25
CA ASN A 72 10.11 -4.83 1.77
C ASN A 72 10.13 -6.34 1.47
N PHE A 73 11.06 -6.79 0.64
CA PHE A 73 11.21 -8.19 0.28
C PHE A 73 12.45 -8.80 0.96
N ASN A 74 12.40 -10.10 1.19
CA ASN A 74 13.54 -10.90 1.61
C ASN A 74 14.19 -11.56 0.40
N GLU A 75 15.46 -11.95 0.53
CA GLU A 75 16.23 -12.60 -0.55
C GLU A 75 15.59 -13.91 -1.07
N ASN A 76 14.74 -14.55 -0.27
CA ASN A 76 14.06 -15.81 -0.61
C ASN A 76 12.63 -15.60 -1.11
N ASP A 77 12.14 -14.37 -1.17
CA ASP A 77 10.78 -14.10 -1.62
C ASP A 77 10.70 -14.30 -3.14
N LEU A 78 9.68 -15.02 -3.60
CA LEU A 78 9.38 -15.17 -5.02
C LEU A 78 8.61 -13.92 -5.48
N ILE A 79 9.35 -12.87 -5.84
CA ILE A 79 8.80 -11.59 -6.31
C ILE A 79 8.74 -11.53 -7.84
N ASN A 80 7.69 -10.91 -8.36
CA ASN A 80 7.59 -10.52 -9.76
C ASN A 80 7.63 -8.98 -9.91
N ASP A 81 7.61 -8.50 -11.16
CA ASP A 81 7.66 -7.06 -11.46
C ASP A 81 6.45 -6.30 -10.91
N ASP A 82 5.25 -6.91 -10.91
CA ASP A 82 4.02 -6.30 -10.40
C ASP A 82 4.10 -6.09 -8.87
N ASP A 83 4.76 -7.01 -8.14
CA ASP A 83 4.97 -6.89 -6.69
C ASP A 83 5.86 -5.68 -6.37
N VAL A 84 6.93 -5.49 -7.15
CA VAL A 84 7.85 -4.35 -6.99
C VAL A 84 7.15 -3.05 -7.36
N GLU A 85 6.45 -3.01 -8.50
CA GLU A 85 5.69 -1.84 -8.93
C GLU A 85 4.63 -1.43 -7.88
N PHE A 86 3.95 -2.41 -7.28
CA PHE A 86 3.02 -2.15 -6.19
C PHE A 86 3.71 -1.44 -5.01
N MET A 87 4.87 -1.93 -4.57
CA MET A 87 5.59 -1.34 -3.44
C MET A 87 6.24 0.01 -3.77
N GLU A 88 6.65 0.24 -5.01
CA GLU A 88 7.06 1.56 -5.49
C GLU A 88 5.91 2.56 -5.43
N ASN A 89 4.73 2.16 -5.90
CA ASN A 89 3.53 2.99 -5.84
C ASN A 89 3.13 3.30 -4.39
N MET A 90 3.21 2.31 -3.50
CA MET A 90 2.96 2.52 -2.06
C MET A 90 3.98 3.48 -1.44
N THR A 91 5.26 3.35 -1.80
CA THR A 91 6.33 4.24 -1.34
C THR A 91 6.10 5.68 -1.83
N ARG A 92 5.90 5.85 -3.14
CA ARG A 92 5.69 7.14 -3.79
C ARG A 92 4.47 7.86 -3.23
N GLU A 93 3.39 7.13 -2.98
CA GLU A 93 2.14 7.73 -2.52
C GLU A 93 2.17 8.08 -1.03
N TYR A 94 2.79 7.25 -0.18
CA TYR A 94 2.62 7.33 1.27
C TYR A 94 3.86 7.65 2.09
N ILE A 95 5.06 7.68 1.51
CA ILE A 95 6.31 7.91 2.23
C ILE A 95 6.91 9.27 1.85
N ASP A 96 7.29 10.08 2.84
CA ASP A 96 8.07 11.30 2.62
C ASP A 96 9.54 10.93 2.41
N ILE A 97 9.95 10.95 1.14
CA ILE A 97 11.33 10.69 0.71
C ILE A 97 12.22 11.94 0.71
N SER A 98 11.63 13.13 0.87
CA SER A 98 12.34 14.41 0.77
C SER A 98 13.05 14.77 2.07
N ASN A 99 12.51 14.35 3.22
CA ASN A 99 13.02 14.72 4.54
C ASN A 99 13.28 13.50 5.44
N PRO A 100 14.19 12.57 5.05
CA PRO A 100 14.50 11.43 5.89
C PRO A 100 15.27 11.85 7.16
N ILE A 101 15.03 11.14 8.25
CA ILE A 101 15.62 11.42 9.56
C ILE A 101 16.80 10.47 9.81
N LEU A 102 17.99 11.00 10.06
CA LEU A 102 19.13 10.18 10.48
C LEU A 102 18.92 9.68 11.91
N ASN A 103 18.80 8.37 12.08
CA ASN A 103 18.59 7.71 13.36
C ASN A 103 19.52 6.49 13.50
N ARG A 104 20.42 6.52 14.48
CA ARG A 104 21.34 5.40 14.81
C ARG A 104 22.19 4.87 13.64
N GLY A 105 22.50 5.73 12.68
CA GLY A 105 23.30 5.37 11.51
C GLY A 105 22.49 5.06 10.26
N ASP A 106 21.17 4.94 10.36
CA ASP A 106 20.26 4.70 9.24
C ASP A 106 19.39 5.93 8.96
N TYR A 107 18.93 6.06 7.72
CA TYR A 107 17.89 7.03 7.35
C TYR A 107 16.51 6.41 7.52
N LEU A 108 15.69 7.07 8.34
CA LEU A 108 14.29 6.75 8.57
C LEU A 108 13.39 7.61 7.69
N PHE A 109 12.52 6.95 6.93
CA PHE A 109 11.52 7.55 6.06
C PHE A 109 10.13 7.50 6.71
N CYS A 110 9.53 8.66 6.91
CA CYS A 110 8.25 8.75 7.62
C CYS A 110 7.08 8.70 6.64
N PRO A 111 5.94 8.08 7.02
CA PRO A 111 4.72 8.24 6.26
C PRO A 111 4.25 9.70 6.19
N ILE A 112 3.62 10.07 5.08
CA ILE A 112 2.98 11.37 4.89
C ILE A 112 1.75 11.43 5.80
N LEU A 113 1.86 12.17 6.91
CA LEU A 113 0.88 12.14 8.01
C LEU A 113 -0.55 12.46 7.56
N TYR A 114 -0.76 13.50 6.74
CA TYR A 114 -2.12 13.89 6.33
C TYR A 114 -2.79 12.79 5.49
N LYS A 115 -2.06 12.15 4.57
CA LYS A 115 -2.57 11.02 3.79
C LYS A 115 -2.90 9.83 4.68
N LEU A 116 -2.06 9.56 5.67
CA LEU A 116 -2.31 8.50 6.62
C LEU A 116 -3.60 8.77 7.44
N PHE A 117 -3.80 10.00 7.91
CA PHE A 117 -5.05 10.41 8.59
C PHE A 117 -6.28 10.24 7.70
N GLU A 118 -6.23 10.64 6.43
CA GLU A 118 -7.33 10.45 5.48
C GLU A 118 -7.72 8.97 5.34
N ILE A 119 -6.74 8.07 5.29
CA ILE A 119 -7.02 6.63 5.21
C ILE A 119 -7.63 6.12 6.52
N TYR A 120 -7.15 6.57 7.68
CA TYR A 120 -7.75 6.24 8.97
C TYR A 120 -9.21 6.68 9.07
N GLU A 121 -9.55 7.87 8.57
CA GLU A 121 -10.93 8.37 8.53
C GLU A 121 -11.81 7.49 7.63
N LYS A 122 -11.33 7.15 6.43
CA LYS A 122 -12.06 6.28 5.50
C LYS A 122 -12.25 4.87 6.07
N ALA A 123 -11.22 4.28 6.68
CA ALA A 123 -11.32 2.99 7.35
C ALA A 123 -12.33 3.02 8.51
N SER A 124 -12.33 4.10 9.30
CA SER A 124 -13.27 4.30 10.40
C SER A 124 -14.71 4.42 9.90
N LEU A 125 -14.93 5.08 8.76
CA LEU A 125 -16.24 5.17 8.12
C LEU A 125 -16.73 3.80 7.64
N GLN A 126 -15.88 3.03 6.96
CA GLN A 126 -16.20 1.69 6.49
C GLN A 126 -16.59 0.73 7.61
N ILE A 127 -15.95 0.85 8.78
CA ILE A 127 -16.30 0.08 9.98
C ILE A 127 -17.69 0.50 10.49
N LYS A 128 -17.97 1.80 10.59
CA LYS A 128 -19.28 2.32 11.04
C LYS A 128 -20.42 1.88 10.12
N GLU A 129 -20.17 1.82 8.82
CA GLU A 129 -21.12 1.38 7.81
C GLU A 129 -21.25 -0.16 7.74
N GLY A 130 -20.40 -0.91 8.45
CA GLY A 130 -20.41 -2.36 8.44
C GLY A 130 -19.96 -2.99 7.11
N LYS A 131 -19.29 -2.21 6.24
CA LYS A 131 -18.84 -2.66 4.90
C LYS A 131 -17.81 -3.79 4.99
N PHE A 132 -16.95 -3.72 5.98
CA PHE A 132 -15.97 -4.76 6.29
C PHE A 132 -16.07 -5.14 7.76
N LYS A 133 -15.82 -6.41 8.08
CA LYS A 133 -15.54 -6.79 9.45
C LYS A 133 -14.28 -6.06 9.91
N ASN A 134 -14.23 -5.68 11.17
CA ASN A 134 -13.04 -5.06 11.72
C ASN A 134 -11.88 -6.08 11.69
N ILE A 135 -10.85 -5.79 10.90
CA ILE A 135 -9.62 -6.59 10.80
C ILE A 135 -8.60 -6.07 11.82
N MET A 136 -8.70 -4.79 12.21
CA MET A 136 -7.82 -4.17 13.20
C MET A 136 -8.55 -3.11 14.05
N PHE A 137 -9.01 -3.52 15.23
CA PHE A 137 -8.82 -2.81 16.50
C PHE A 137 -8.70 -3.84 17.62
#